data_AF-A0A8J3KQX1-F1
#
_entry.id   AF-A0A8J3KQX1-F1
#
_cell.length_a   1.000
_cell.length_b   1.000
_cell.length_c   1.000
_cell.angle_alpha   90.00
_cell.angle_beta   90.00
_cell.angle_gamma   90.00
#
_symmetry.space_group_name_H-M   'P 1'
#
loop_
_entity.id
_entity.type
_entity.pdbx_description
1 polymer ?
#
loop_
_entity_poly.entity_id
_entity_poly.type
_entity_poly.pdbx_seq_one_letter_code
_entity_poly.pdbx_strand_id
1 'polypeptide(L)'
;MTAPASTYPTAVADLVPLARQWAAELGVTPSRNGLMKRFRIGDNKANAVLAALTSTTPDERVTAATAPAAPVMTDVAGPGPEITTEPAPVVASPQAAVDAAPGPVIAPTPVAPVAAPTTAALPVVKARPKVRSWPVFLIGLGAFVGIWSGWVELGALTGFGVVHPLPGIADNFSINTAITLPLGMEAYAAYALKAWMTSGVPARARKFAKWSTIIALMVGALGQIAYHLMAAQGITAAPWQITTAVACLPVIVLGLAATLAHLLANDEEAAGQR
;
A
#
# COMPACT_ATOMS: atom_id res chain seq x y z
N MET A 1 21.47 16.51 -60.56
CA MET A 1 20.92 16.74 -59.21
C MET A 1 20.80 15.40 -58.50
N THR A 2 21.64 15.13 -57.50
CA THR A 2 21.33 14.48 -56.21
C THR A 2 22.56 14.67 -55.32
N ALA A 3 22.41 15.30 -54.15
CA ALA A 3 23.50 15.57 -53.20
C ALA A 3 23.92 14.29 -52.45
N PRO A 4 25.20 14.14 -52.05
CA PRO A 4 25.61 13.04 -51.18
C PRO A 4 25.08 13.24 -49.75
N ALA A 5 24.54 12.17 -49.18
CA ALA A 5 24.16 12.09 -47.77
C ALA A 5 25.38 12.32 -46.88
N SER A 6 25.29 13.24 -45.91
CA SER A 6 26.38 13.48 -44.95
C SER A 6 26.46 12.31 -43.97
N THR A 7 27.32 11.36 -44.29
CA THR A 7 27.77 10.26 -43.44
C THR A 7 28.75 10.80 -42.39
N TYR A 8 28.27 11.22 -41.23
CA TYR A 8 29.08 11.24 -40.00
C TYR A 8 28.16 11.19 -38.77
N PRO A 9 28.09 10.08 -38.02
CA PRO A 9 27.37 10.05 -36.75
C PRO A 9 28.15 10.87 -35.71
N THR A 10 27.57 11.96 -35.20
CA THR A 10 28.19 12.77 -34.14
C THR A 10 28.52 11.90 -32.93
N ALA A 11 29.79 11.92 -32.52
CA ALA A 11 30.26 11.19 -31.36
C ALA A 11 29.73 11.86 -30.09
N VAL A 12 29.48 11.07 -29.05
CA VAL A 12 29.00 11.60 -27.76
C VAL A 12 29.98 12.62 -27.16
N ALA A 13 31.29 12.43 -27.40
CA ALA A 13 32.34 13.34 -26.99
C ALA A 13 32.17 14.77 -27.54
N ASP A 14 31.64 14.92 -28.75
CA ASP A 14 31.44 16.24 -29.40
C ASP A 14 30.17 16.94 -28.88
N LEU A 15 29.22 16.18 -28.34
CA LEU A 15 27.94 16.69 -27.85
C LEU A 15 28.01 17.21 -26.42
N VAL A 16 28.94 16.70 -25.59
CA VAL A 16 29.08 17.10 -24.19
C VAL A 16 29.45 18.59 -24.05
N PRO A 17 30.42 19.16 -24.79
CA PRO A 17 30.74 20.59 -24.71
C PRO A 17 29.54 21.47 -25.13
N LEU A 18 28.86 21.11 -26.20
CA LEU A 18 27.67 21.83 -26.69
C LEU A 18 26.51 21.77 -25.69
N ALA A 19 26.33 20.62 -25.04
CA ALA A 19 25.30 20.45 -24.02
C ALA A 19 25.63 21.22 -22.73
N ARG A 20 26.92 21.35 -22.36
CA ARG A 20 27.35 22.20 -21.23
C ARG A 20 27.09 23.68 -21.52
N GLN A 21 27.42 24.14 -22.72
CA GLN A 21 27.13 25.51 -23.15
C GLN A 21 25.62 25.79 -23.11
N TRP A 22 24.82 24.86 -23.62
CA TRP A 22 23.36 25.01 -23.59
C TRP A 22 22.78 24.99 -22.16
N ALA A 23 23.33 24.17 -21.27
CA ALA A 23 22.96 24.19 -19.85
C ALA A 23 23.29 25.54 -19.18
N ALA A 24 24.42 26.16 -19.54
CA ALA A 24 24.80 27.48 -19.05
C ALA A 24 23.86 28.59 -19.56
N GLU A 25 23.42 28.52 -20.82
CA GLU A 25 22.42 29.44 -21.39
C GLU A 25 21.05 29.31 -20.70
N LEU A 26 20.65 28.07 -20.37
CA LEU A 26 19.38 27.81 -19.70
C LEU A 26 19.41 28.12 -18.20
N GLY A 27 20.60 28.22 -17.59
CA GLY A 27 20.78 28.31 -16.15
C GLY A 27 20.33 27.06 -15.38
N VAL A 28 19.94 26.00 -16.09
CA VAL A 28 19.46 24.72 -15.53
C VAL A 28 19.95 23.55 -16.38
N THR A 29 20.16 22.38 -15.76
CA THR A 29 20.55 21.17 -16.49
C THR A 29 19.42 20.73 -17.43
N PRO A 30 19.69 20.58 -18.74
CA PRO A 30 18.66 20.22 -19.72
C PRO A 30 18.13 18.80 -19.51
N SER A 31 16.83 18.62 -19.71
CA SER A 31 16.21 17.30 -19.64
C SER A 31 16.62 16.40 -20.82
N ARG A 32 16.58 15.08 -20.61
CA ARG A 32 16.82 14.06 -21.64
C ARG A 32 16.04 14.32 -22.93
N ASN A 33 14.74 14.61 -22.82
CA ASN A 33 13.89 14.90 -23.97
C ASN A 33 14.28 16.21 -24.68
N GLY A 34 14.80 17.18 -23.93
CA GLY A 34 15.38 18.40 -24.50
C GLY A 34 16.63 18.11 -25.33
N LEU A 35 17.54 17.29 -24.81
CA LEU A 35 18.76 16.87 -25.52
C LEU A 35 18.43 16.11 -26.82
N MET A 36 17.46 15.19 -26.77
CA MET A 36 17.00 14.46 -27.96
C MET A 36 16.45 15.40 -29.04
N LYS A 37 15.60 16.36 -28.68
CA LYS A 37 15.00 17.30 -29.63
C LYS A 37 16.02 18.26 -30.23
N ARG A 38 16.94 18.79 -29.40
CA ARG A 38 17.92 19.80 -29.80
C ARG A 38 19.05 19.25 -30.64
N PHE A 39 19.58 18.08 -30.27
CA PHE A 39 20.72 17.44 -30.93
C PHE A 39 20.33 16.31 -31.88
N ARG A 40 19.03 16.01 -32.01
CA ARG A 40 18.48 14.92 -32.84
C ARG A 40 19.18 13.59 -32.58
N ILE A 41 19.41 13.30 -31.31
CA ILE A 41 20.09 12.08 -30.85
C ILE A 41 19.10 11.10 -30.23
N GLY A 42 19.43 9.81 -30.34
CA GLY A 42 18.67 8.75 -29.70
C GLY A 42 18.87 8.67 -28.19
N ASP A 43 17.95 7.97 -27.53
CA ASP A 43 17.84 7.72 -26.10
C ASP A 43 19.16 7.41 -25.39
N ASN A 44 19.93 6.46 -25.92
CA ASN A 44 21.19 6.02 -25.32
C ASN A 44 22.24 7.14 -25.31
N LYS A 45 22.30 7.96 -26.37
CA LYS A 45 23.23 9.10 -26.46
C LYS A 45 22.80 10.24 -25.55
N ALA A 46 21.49 10.51 -25.47
CA ALA A 46 20.97 11.54 -24.57
C ALA A 46 21.28 11.22 -23.10
N ASN A 47 21.15 9.95 -22.68
CA ASN A 47 21.53 9.51 -21.35
C ASN A 47 23.03 9.66 -21.08
N ALA A 48 23.88 9.28 -22.05
CA ALA A 48 25.33 9.42 -21.92
C ALA A 48 25.78 10.89 -21.76
N VAL A 49 25.16 11.81 -22.50
CA VAL A 49 25.43 13.25 -22.36
C VAL A 49 24.95 13.77 -20.99
N LEU A 50 23.77 13.37 -20.53
CA LEU A 50 23.21 13.80 -19.24
C LEU A 50 24.08 13.29 -18.06
N ALA A 51 24.57 12.05 -18.14
CA ALA A 51 25.52 11.51 -17.17
C ALA A 51 26.82 12.33 -17.13
N ALA A 52 27.37 12.70 -18.29
CA ALA A 52 28.57 13.53 -18.36
C ALA A 52 28.36 14.97 -17.84
N LEU A 53 27.16 15.54 -17.99
CA LEU A 53 26.81 16.84 -17.41
C LEU A 53 26.73 16.82 -15.88
N THR A 54 26.32 15.68 -15.32
CA THR A 54 26.07 15.51 -13.87
C THR A 54 27.30 15.01 -13.12
N SER A 55 28.25 14.38 -13.82
CA SER A 55 29.55 14.03 -13.24
C SER A 55 30.38 15.30 -13.00
N THR A 56 30.45 15.74 -11.75
CA THR A 56 31.43 16.71 -11.27
C THR A 56 32.83 16.16 -11.51
N THR A 57 33.60 16.79 -12.39
CA THR A 57 35.03 16.46 -12.57
C THR A 57 35.75 16.74 -11.25
N PRO A 58 36.40 15.75 -10.61
CA PRO A 58 37.24 15.99 -9.45
C PRO A 58 38.61 16.44 -9.95
N ASP A 59 38.80 17.75 -10.07
CA ASP A 59 40.12 18.33 -9.96
C ASP A 59 40.00 19.67 -9.22
N GLU A 60 40.98 19.94 -8.38
CA GLU A 60 41.08 21.09 -7.47
C GLU A 60 40.30 21.03 -6.13
N ARG A 61 40.68 20.06 -5.28
CA ARG A 61 41.05 20.34 -3.88
C ARG A 61 42.28 19.52 -3.50
N VAL A 62 43.44 20.04 -3.90
CA VAL A 62 44.71 19.69 -3.27
C VAL A 62 44.75 20.30 -1.86
N THR A 63 45.27 19.50 -0.92
CA THR A 63 45.79 19.84 0.41
C THR A 63 44.81 20.30 1.50
N ALA A 64 44.31 19.33 2.26
CA ALA A 64 44.52 19.30 3.71
C ALA A 64 44.23 17.88 4.23
N ALA A 65 45.27 17.05 4.20
CA ALA A 65 45.32 15.85 5.00
C ALA A 65 45.36 16.24 6.48
N THR A 66 44.37 15.84 7.27
CA THR A 66 44.53 15.51 8.69
C THR A 66 43.38 14.59 9.11
N ALA A 67 43.68 13.30 9.15
CA ALA A 67 43.15 12.35 10.11
C ALA A 67 44.39 11.66 10.72
N PRO A 68 44.38 11.11 11.95
CA PRO A 68 43.22 10.53 12.62
C PRO A 68 43.13 10.80 14.15
N ALA A 69 41.93 10.67 14.72
CA ALA A 69 41.79 10.28 16.12
C ALA A 69 40.60 9.35 16.27
N ALA A 70 40.89 8.14 16.74
CA ALA A 70 39.97 7.04 16.96
C ALA A 70 39.32 7.14 18.36
N PRO A 71 38.49 6.16 18.78
CA PRO A 71 37.18 6.38 19.37
C PRO A 71 37.20 6.52 20.89
N VAL A 72 36.29 7.31 21.46
CA VAL A 72 36.03 7.31 22.90
C VAL A 72 34.75 6.52 23.16
N MET A 73 34.92 5.30 23.67
CA MET A 73 33.90 4.61 24.45
C MET A 73 33.67 5.40 25.73
N THR A 74 32.41 5.75 26.01
CA THR A 74 31.97 6.03 27.38
C THR A 74 30.76 5.15 27.67
N ASP A 75 31.02 4.21 28.56
CA ASP A 75 30.11 3.32 29.24
C ASP A 75 29.42 4.14 30.34
N VAL A 76 28.08 4.20 30.35
CA VAL A 76 27.31 4.67 31.52
C VAL A 76 26.14 3.72 31.72
N ALA A 77 26.35 2.85 32.71
CA ALA A 77 25.37 1.96 33.29
C ALA A 77 24.44 2.69 34.27
N GLY A 78 23.12 2.55 34.05
CA GLY A 78 22.01 2.50 35.02
C GLY A 78 21.69 3.74 35.89
N PRO A 79 20.54 3.75 36.61
CA PRO A 79 19.48 2.74 36.71
C PRO A 79 18.10 3.26 36.28
N GLY A 80 17.17 2.34 35.99
CA GLY A 80 15.76 2.65 35.73
C GLY A 80 14.95 2.87 37.02
N PRO A 81 13.73 3.44 36.92
CA PRO A 81 12.69 3.24 37.91
C PRO A 81 11.68 2.20 37.42
N GLU A 82 11.76 1.07 38.12
CA GLU A 82 10.71 0.12 38.44
C GLU A 82 9.33 0.79 38.62
N ILE A 83 8.36 0.44 37.78
CA ILE A 83 6.93 0.72 38.06
C ILE A 83 6.29 -0.61 38.46
N THR A 84 6.08 -0.68 39.76
CA THR A 84 5.35 -1.67 40.55
C THR A 84 4.02 -2.08 39.91
N THR A 85 3.89 -3.37 39.63
CA THR A 85 2.62 -4.10 39.57
C THR A 85 2.09 -4.35 40.97
N GLU A 86 0.88 -3.87 41.29
CA GLU A 86 -0.04 -4.61 42.17
C GLU A 86 -1.52 -4.27 41.84
N PRO A 87 -2.45 -5.26 41.81
CA PRO A 87 -3.80 -5.12 41.26
C PRO A 87 -4.90 -5.01 42.34
N ALA A 88 -6.06 -4.43 42.01
CA ALA A 88 -7.39 -4.77 42.57
C ALA A 88 -8.48 -3.76 42.08
N PRO A 89 -9.78 -4.05 42.17
CA PRO A 89 -10.45 -5.35 42.07
C PRO A 89 -11.58 -5.35 41.01
N VAL A 90 -11.93 -6.55 40.56
CA VAL A 90 -13.12 -6.85 39.76
C VAL A 90 -14.35 -6.68 40.66
N VAL A 91 -15.22 -5.73 40.36
CA VAL A 91 -16.57 -5.68 40.94
C VAL A 91 -17.51 -6.41 40.00
N ALA A 92 -17.91 -7.60 40.41
CA ALA A 92 -19.01 -8.34 39.82
C ALA A 92 -20.34 -7.66 40.22
N SER A 93 -21.10 -7.20 39.24
CA SER A 93 -22.49 -6.80 39.46
C SER A 93 -23.39 -8.05 39.38
N PRO A 94 -24.22 -8.36 40.39
CA PRO A 94 -25.03 -9.56 40.44
C PRO A 94 -26.16 -9.60 39.40
N GLN A 95 -26.36 -10.78 38.81
CA GLN A 95 -27.63 -11.20 38.22
C GLN A 95 -28.75 -11.07 39.26
N ALA A 96 -29.70 -10.17 39.01
CA ALA A 96 -30.98 -10.19 39.71
C ALA A 96 -31.90 -11.21 39.04
N ALA A 97 -32.39 -12.12 39.88
CA ALA A 97 -33.31 -13.18 39.54
C ALA A 97 -34.69 -12.65 39.12
N VAL A 98 -35.35 -13.50 38.35
CA VAL A 98 -36.73 -13.44 37.87
C VAL A 98 -37.71 -13.25 39.02
N ASP A 99 -38.64 -12.31 38.89
CA ASP A 99 -39.90 -12.34 39.61
C ASP A 99 -41.04 -12.30 38.58
N ALA A 100 -41.76 -13.42 38.49
CA ALA A 100 -42.90 -13.60 37.63
C ALA A 100 -44.16 -13.11 38.37
N ALA A 101 -44.70 -11.97 37.95
CA ALA A 101 -46.03 -11.53 38.38
C ALA A 101 -47.12 -12.07 37.42
N PRO A 102 -48.32 -12.43 37.90
CA PRO A 102 -49.31 -13.19 37.14
C PRO A 102 -49.98 -12.36 36.04
N GLY A 103 -50.24 -13.01 34.90
CA GLY A 103 -50.85 -12.39 33.73
C GLY A 103 -52.31 -11.96 33.93
N PRO A 104 -52.79 -10.98 33.15
CA PRO A 104 -54.19 -10.56 33.17
C PRO A 104 -55.08 -11.64 32.54
N VAL A 105 -56.11 -12.04 33.29
CA VAL A 105 -57.20 -12.92 32.86
C VAL A 105 -58.02 -12.21 31.78
N ILE A 106 -57.92 -12.67 30.54
CA ILE A 106 -58.82 -12.24 29.44
C ILE A 106 -60.02 -13.19 29.45
N ALA A 107 -61.19 -12.65 29.76
CA ALA A 107 -62.48 -13.35 29.67
C ALA A 107 -62.82 -13.70 28.21
N PRO A 108 -63.54 -14.82 27.95
CA PRO A 108 -63.83 -15.27 26.59
C PRO A 108 -64.89 -14.39 25.91
N THR A 109 -64.48 -13.68 24.87
CA THR A 109 -65.37 -12.95 23.95
C THR A 109 -66.03 -13.91 22.95
N PRO A 110 -67.31 -13.77 22.58
CA PRO A 110 -68.01 -14.74 21.73
C PRO A 110 -67.44 -14.81 20.31
N VAL A 111 -67.39 -16.03 19.77
CA VAL A 111 -66.94 -16.37 18.42
C VAL A 111 -67.90 -15.79 17.37
N ALA A 112 -67.44 -14.82 16.59
CA ALA A 112 -68.07 -14.41 15.33
C ALA A 112 -67.68 -15.39 14.20
N PRO A 113 -68.57 -15.66 13.22
CA PRO A 113 -68.36 -16.71 12.23
C PRO A 113 -67.18 -16.40 11.29
N VAL A 114 -66.41 -17.46 11.01
CA VAL A 114 -65.23 -17.46 10.13
C VAL A 114 -65.63 -17.04 8.71
N ALA A 115 -65.28 -15.81 8.34
CA ALA A 115 -65.18 -15.42 6.94
C ALA A 115 -63.95 -16.11 6.32
N ALA A 116 -64.14 -16.73 5.16
CA ALA A 116 -63.10 -17.43 4.41
C ALA A 116 -61.83 -16.58 4.24
N PRO A 117 -60.61 -17.17 4.26
CA PRO A 117 -59.39 -16.42 4.03
C PRO A 117 -59.42 -15.89 2.59
N THR A 118 -59.69 -14.59 2.45
CA THR A 118 -59.31 -13.85 1.26
C THR A 118 -57.81 -13.98 1.15
N THR A 119 -57.32 -14.57 0.05
CA THR A 119 -55.89 -14.56 -0.31
C THR A 119 -55.44 -13.11 -0.35
N ALA A 120 -54.91 -12.59 0.75
CA ALA A 120 -54.27 -11.30 0.80
C ALA A 120 -53.05 -11.40 -0.12
N ALA A 121 -53.11 -10.72 -1.26
CA ALA A 121 -51.98 -10.60 -2.16
C ALA A 121 -50.79 -10.07 -1.36
N LEU A 122 -49.69 -10.84 -1.35
CA LEU A 122 -48.46 -10.43 -0.68
C LEU A 122 -48.08 -9.03 -1.20
N PRO A 123 -47.73 -8.08 -0.33
CA PRO A 123 -47.29 -6.78 -0.78
C PRO A 123 -46.07 -6.97 -1.68
N VAL A 124 -46.18 -6.54 -2.94
CA VAL A 124 -45.07 -6.50 -3.89
C VAL A 124 -44.02 -5.57 -3.30
N VAL A 125 -42.94 -6.15 -2.75
CA VAL A 125 -41.80 -5.40 -2.25
C VAL A 125 -41.21 -4.66 -3.44
N LYS A 126 -41.42 -3.34 -3.51
CA LYS A 126 -40.83 -2.49 -4.54
C LYS A 126 -39.31 -2.69 -4.52
N ALA A 127 -38.75 -3.06 -5.67
CA ALA A 127 -37.31 -3.20 -5.83
C ALA A 127 -36.61 -1.91 -5.37
N ARG A 128 -35.66 -2.04 -4.45
CA ARG A 128 -34.89 -0.90 -3.95
C ARG A 128 -34.12 -0.27 -5.13
N PRO A 129 -34.11 1.06 -5.28
CA PRO A 129 -33.36 1.70 -6.35
C PRO A 129 -31.88 1.33 -6.25
N LYS A 130 -31.29 0.91 -7.38
CA LYS A 130 -29.87 0.55 -7.46
C LYS A 130 -29.05 1.82 -7.30
N VAL A 131 -28.26 1.89 -6.23
CA VAL A 131 -27.37 3.03 -5.99
C VAL A 131 -26.36 3.12 -7.13
N ARG A 132 -26.12 4.33 -7.64
CA ARG A 132 -25.22 4.56 -8.77
C ARG A 132 -23.78 4.41 -8.28
N SER A 133 -23.04 3.40 -8.76
CA SER A 133 -21.71 3.06 -8.23
C SER A 133 -20.57 3.98 -8.69
N TRP A 134 -20.79 4.81 -9.71
CA TRP A 134 -19.74 5.64 -10.32
C TRP A 134 -19.05 6.61 -9.35
N PRO A 135 -19.75 7.36 -8.47
CA PRO A 135 -19.10 8.21 -7.48
C PRO A 135 -18.20 7.43 -6.52
N VAL A 136 -18.62 6.23 -6.10
CA VAL A 136 -17.81 5.37 -5.22
C VAL A 136 -16.55 4.91 -5.93
N PHE A 137 -16.64 4.60 -7.23
CA PHE A 137 -15.48 4.25 -8.04
C PHE A 137 -14.48 5.40 -8.14
N LEU A 138 -14.95 6.64 -8.37
CA LEU A 138 -14.08 7.82 -8.41
C LEU A 138 -13.39 8.10 -7.08
N ILE A 139 -14.12 8.00 -5.97
CA ILE A 139 -13.56 8.14 -4.61
C ILE A 139 -12.52 7.04 -4.37
N GLY A 140 -12.86 5.80 -4.71
CA GLY A 140 -11.98 4.65 -4.56
C GLY A 140 -10.70 4.79 -5.37
N LEU A 141 -10.78 5.27 -6.62
CA LEU A 141 -9.62 5.48 -7.47
C LEU A 141 -8.69 6.56 -6.91
N GLY A 142 -9.22 7.70 -6.47
CA GLY A 142 -8.42 8.76 -5.87
C GLY A 142 -7.73 8.31 -4.59
N ALA A 143 -8.46 7.62 -3.71
CA ALA A 143 -7.91 7.05 -2.48
C ALA A 143 -6.84 5.99 -2.77
N PHE A 144 -7.10 5.11 -3.76
CA PHE A 144 -6.16 4.08 -4.20
C PHE A 144 -4.85 4.70 -4.69
N VAL A 145 -4.90 5.70 -5.57
CA VAL A 145 -3.68 6.34 -6.10
C VAL A 145 -2.86 6.99 -4.98
N GLY A 146 -3.51 7.68 -4.03
CA GLY A 146 -2.80 8.31 -2.91
C GLY A 146 -2.18 7.31 -1.92
N ILE A 147 -2.91 6.25 -1.57
CA ILE A 147 -2.41 5.20 -0.68
C ILE A 147 -1.28 4.44 -1.39
N TRP A 148 -1.49 4.05 -2.65
CA TRP A 148 -0.51 3.31 -3.43
C TRP A 148 0.81 4.08 -3.58
N SER A 149 0.76 5.38 -3.93
CA SER A 149 1.99 6.18 -4.10
C SER A 149 2.79 6.29 -2.82
N GLY A 150 2.15 6.54 -1.67
CA GLY A 150 2.86 6.63 -0.39
C GLY A 150 3.50 5.30 0.02
N TRP A 151 2.88 4.16 -0.32
CA TRP A 151 3.46 2.84 -0.07
C TRP A 151 4.62 2.48 -1.02
N VAL A 152 4.56 2.93 -2.27
CA VAL A 152 5.67 2.80 -3.23
C VAL A 152 6.89 3.56 -2.73
N GLU A 153 6.68 4.79 -2.25
CA GLU A 153 7.74 5.63 -1.69
C GLU A 153 8.29 5.06 -0.38
N LEU A 154 7.42 4.52 0.49
CA LEU A 154 7.83 3.77 1.67
C LEU A 154 8.65 2.52 1.31
N GLY A 155 8.20 1.76 0.30
CA GLY A 155 8.90 0.59 -0.23
C GLY A 155 10.31 0.95 -0.71
N ALA A 156 10.44 2.06 -1.42
CA ALA A 156 11.73 2.60 -1.87
C ALA A 156 12.66 2.95 -0.68
N LEU A 157 12.14 3.59 0.37
CA LEU A 157 12.89 3.89 1.59
C LEU A 157 13.34 2.63 2.34
N THR A 158 12.59 1.54 2.25
CA THR A 158 12.89 0.24 2.88
C THR A 158 13.78 -0.69 2.04
N GLY A 159 14.26 -0.23 0.87
CA GLY A 159 15.18 -1.00 0.02
C GLY A 159 14.53 -1.90 -1.02
N PHE A 160 13.19 -1.88 -1.15
CA PHE A 160 12.49 -2.48 -2.28
C PHE A 160 12.58 -1.54 -3.49
N GLY A 161 13.78 -1.36 -4.04
CA GLY A 161 14.03 -0.47 -5.16
C GLY A 161 13.84 -1.14 -6.53
N VAL A 162 14.42 -0.51 -7.55
CA VAL A 162 14.62 -1.11 -8.86
C VAL A 162 15.52 -2.33 -8.72
N VAL A 163 14.94 -3.52 -8.94
CA VAL A 163 15.68 -4.78 -9.06
C VAL A 163 15.79 -5.10 -10.55
N HIS A 164 17.01 -5.40 -10.99
CA HIS A 164 17.27 -5.98 -12.29
C HIS A 164 17.18 -7.51 -12.14
N PRO A 165 16.09 -8.16 -12.56
CA PRO A 165 15.87 -9.59 -12.31
C PRO A 165 16.89 -10.49 -13.03
N LEU A 166 17.65 -9.95 -13.99
CA LEU A 166 18.67 -10.65 -14.78
C LEU A 166 19.87 -9.72 -15.04
N PRO A 167 20.86 -9.63 -14.14
CA PRO A 167 22.10 -8.92 -14.43
C PRO A 167 22.82 -9.62 -15.60
N GLY A 168 22.93 -8.95 -16.76
CA GLY A 168 23.71 -9.41 -17.91
C GLY A 168 22.96 -9.96 -19.14
N ILE A 169 21.62 -10.11 -19.13
CA ILE A 169 20.83 -10.49 -20.34
C ILE A 169 19.75 -9.44 -20.65
N ALA A 170 19.27 -8.72 -19.65
CA ALA A 170 18.20 -7.73 -19.79
C ALA A 170 18.47 -6.47 -18.94
N ASP A 171 19.58 -5.78 -19.20
CA ASP A 171 19.98 -4.58 -18.45
C ASP A 171 18.97 -3.41 -18.56
N ASN A 172 18.05 -3.48 -19.53
CA ASN A 172 16.96 -2.51 -19.72
C ASN A 172 15.62 -2.90 -19.06
N PHE A 173 15.52 -4.06 -18.41
CA PHE A 173 14.30 -4.48 -17.72
C PHE A 173 14.45 -4.28 -16.21
N SER A 174 14.06 -3.10 -15.73
CA SER A 174 14.03 -2.74 -14.32
C SER A 174 12.62 -2.95 -13.76
N ILE A 175 12.45 -3.85 -12.78
CA ILE A 175 11.21 -3.92 -12.01
C ILE A 175 11.45 -3.18 -10.71
N ASN A 176 10.74 -2.07 -10.51
CA ASN A 176 10.69 -1.45 -9.20
C ASN A 176 9.78 -2.29 -8.31
N THR A 177 10.39 -3.08 -7.43
CA THR A 177 9.66 -3.98 -6.53
C THR A 177 8.82 -3.20 -5.51
N ALA A 178 9.11 -1.91 -5.27
CA ALA A 178 8.23 -1.01 -4.52
C ALA A 178 6.85 -0.86 -5.17
N ILE A 179 6.73 -1.07 -6.49
CA ILE A 179 5.47 -0.92 -7.23
C ILE A 179 4.53 -2.10 -6.98
N THR A 180 5.08 -3.32 -6.89
CA THR A 180 4.30 -4.56 -6.80
C THR A 180 3.97 -4.96 -5.37
N LEU A 181 4.77 -4.52 -4.40
CA LEU A 181 4.60 -4.81 -2.97
C LEU A 181 3.26 -4.37 -2.38
N PRO A 182 2.79 -3.13 -2.61
CA PRO A 182 1.54 -2.65 -2.02
C PRO A 182 0.32 -3.29 -2.69
N LEU A 183 0.45 -3.67 -3.96
CA LEU A 183 -0.63 -4.20 -4.78
C LEU A 183 -1.19 -5.52 -4.21
N GLY A 184 -0.33 -6.38 -3.66
CA GLY A 184 -0.75 -7.63 -3.04
C GLY A 184 -1.61 -7.42 -1.79
N MET A 185 -1.24 -6.45 -0.94
CA MET A 185 -1.98 -6.12 0.28
C MET A 185 -3.35 -5.51 -0.08
N GLU A 186 -3.38 -4.56 -1.01
CA GLU A 186 -4.63 -3.90 -1.42
C GLU A 186 -5.60 -4.89 -2.09
N ALA A 187 -5.09 -5.78 -2.93
CA ALA A 187 -5.87 -6.86 -3.52
C ALA A 187 -6.48 -7.76 -2.43
N TYR A 188 -5.69 -8.12 -1.41
CA TYR A 188 -6.18 -8.90 -0.28
C TYR A 188 -7.22 -8.14 0.55
N ALA A 189 -6.99 -6.87 0.87
CA ALA A 189 -7.92 -6.05 1.63
C ALA A 189 -9.28 -5.93 0.93
N ALA A 190 -9.27 -5.72 -0.39
CA ALA A 190 -10.47 -5.69 -1.21
C ALA A 190 -11.17 -7.06 -1.26
N TYR A 191 -10.42 -8.14 -1.38
CA TYR A 191 -10.95 -9.51 -1.36
C TYR A 191 -11.61 -9.84 -0.01
N ALA A 192 -10.94 -9.54 1.10
CA ALA A 192 -11.48 -9.70 2.45
C ALA A 192 -12.72 -8.82 2.67
N LEU A 193 -12.70 -7.57 2.23
CA LEU A 193 -13.85 -6.67 2.36
C LEU A 193 -15.05 -7.20 1.57
N LYS A 194 -14.83 -7.70 0.36
CA LYS A 194 -15.87 -8.36 -0.45
C LYS A 194 -16.44 -9.57 0.27
N ALA A 195 -15.60 -10.45 0.81
CA ALA A 195 -16.04 -11.62 1.57
C ALA A 195 -16.83 -11.22 2.83
N TRP A 196 -16.45 -10.12 3.49
CA TRP A 196 -17.19 -9.61 4.64
C TRP A 196 -18.57 -9.06 4.27
N MET A 197 -18.68 -8.32 3.16
CA MET A 197 -19.93 -7.66 2.72
C MET A 197 -20.89 -8.59 1.97
N THR A 198 -20.42 -9.74 1.47
CA THR A 198 -21.25 -10.66 0.69
C THR A 198 -22.20 -11.48 1.57
N SER A 199 -23.49 -11.44 1.25
CA SER A 199 -24.51 -12.32 1.83
C SER A 199 -24.27 -13.78 1.38
N GLY A 200 -24.48 -14.75 2.27
CA GLY A 200 -24.22 -16.17 1.97
C GLY A 200 -22.82 -16.65 2.35
N VAL A 201 -21.89 -15.74 2.68
CA VAL A 201 -20.57 -16.14 3.20
C VAL A 201 -20.71 -16.76 4.61
N PRO A 202 -20.05 -17.91 4.86
CA PRO A 202 -20.07 -18.60 6.14
C PRO A 202 -19.66 -17.70 7.33
N ALA A 203 -20.25 -17.94 8.51
CA ALA A 203 -20.04 -17.08 9.67
C ALA A 203 -18.57 -17.00 10.12
N ARG A 204 -17.83 -18.11 10.03
CA ARG A 204 -16.39 -18.18 10.36
C ARG A 204 -15.56 -17.38 9.37
N ALA A 205 -15.73 -17.63 8.07
CA ALA A 205 -15.08 -16.88 7.00
C ALA A 205 -15.39 -15.38 7.07
N ARG A 206 -16.64 -15.00 7.34
CA ARG A 206 -17.06 -13.60 7.49
C ARG A 206 -16.40 -12.92 8.69
N LYS A 207 -16.31 -13.59 9.85
CA LYS A 207 -15.65 -13.04 11.03
C LYS A 207 -14.16 -12.82 10.78
N PHE A 208 -13.49 -13.79 10.16
CA PHE A 208 -12.10 -13.66 9.75
C PHE A 208 -11.92 -12.49 8.79
N ALA A 209 -12.70 -12.46 7.70
CA ALA A 209 -12.69 -11.39 6.71
C ALA A 209 -12.89 -10.00 7.33
N LYS A 210 -13.86 -9.84 8.25
CA LYS A 210 -14.08 -8.58 8.98
C LYS A 210 -12.81 -8.11 9.70
N TRP A 211 -12.22 -8.96 10.51
CA TRP A 211 -11.02 -8.60 11.28
C TRP A 211 -9.83 -8.33 10.38
N SER A 212 -9.63 -9.18 9.36
CA SER A 212 -8.57 -8.99 8.38
C SER A 212 -8.70 -7.69 7.60
N THR A 213 -9.91 -7.30 7.19
CA THR A 213 -10.14 -6.01 6.54
C THR A 213 -9.80 -4.84 7.47
N ILE A 214 -10.25 -4.88 8.73
CA ILE A 214 -9.95 -3.80 9.69
C ILE A 214 -8.44 -3.68 9.91
N ILE A 215 -7.75 -4.80 10.13
CA ILE A 215 -6.30 -4.82 10.34
C ILE A 215 -5.57 -4.32 9.09
N ALA A 216 -5.96 -4.77 7.89
CA ALA A 216 -5.36 -4.32 6.64
C ALA A 216 -5.51 -2.80 6.42
N LEU A 217 -6.69 -2.25 6.74
CA LEU A 217 -6.93 -0.80 6.67
C LEU A 217 -6.07 -0.03 7.68
N MET A 218 -5.94 -0.54 8.91
CA MET A 218 -5.09 0.05 9.95
C MET A 218 -3.61 0.01 9.56
N VAL A 219 -3.13 -1.12 9.04
CA VAL A 219 -1.76 -1.24 8.51
C VAL A 219 -1.54 -0.24 7.38
N GLY A 220 -2.48 -0.15 6.43
CA GLY A 220 -2.48 0.83 5.35
C GLY A 220 -2.32 2.27 5.83
N ALA A 221 -3.12 2.67 6.83
CA ALA A 221 -3.06 4.00 7.43
C ALA A 221 -1.75 4.24 8.19
N LEU A 222 -1.26 3.26 8.94
CA LEU A 222 0.00 3.35 9.67
C LEU A 222 1.20 3.50 8.72
N GLY A 223 1.20 2.79 7.57
CA GLY A 223 2.22 2.96 6.55
C GLY A 223 2.27 4.37 5.97
N GLN A 224 1.11 4.97 5.70
CA GLN A 224 1.01 6.37 5.25
C GLN A 224 1.56 7.35 6.30
N ILE A 225 1.19 7.16 7.56
CA ILE A 225 1.69 7.98 8.67
C ILE A 225 3.21 7.84 8.79
N ALA A 226 3.72 6.61 8.77
CA ALA A 226 5.15 6.33 8.87
C ALA A 226 5.92 6.99 7.72
N TYR A 227 5.43 6.86 6.48
CA TYR A 227 6.04 7.50 5.32
C TYR A 227 6.10 9.02 5.48
N HIS A 228 4.97 9.68 5.76
CA HIS A 228 4.93 11.13 5.86
C HIS A 228 5.75 11.69 7.03
N LEU A 229 5.83 10.99 8.16
CA LEU A 229 6.70 11.37 9.27
C LEU A 229 8.18 11.28 8.88
N MET A 230 8.58 10.20 8.23
CA MET A 230 9.95 10.03 7.75
C MET A 230 10.33 11.07 6.69
N ALA A 231 9.43 11.31 5.73
CA ALA A 231 9.62 12.31 4.68
C ALA A 231 9.73 13.73 5.27
N ALA A 232 8.89 14.07 6.25
CA ALA A 232 8.96 15.36 6.95
C ALA A 232 10.28 15.57 7.71
N GLN A 233 10.93 14.49 8.15
CA GLN A 233 12.24 14.51 8.81
C GLN A 233 13.43 14.42 7.84
N GLY A 234 13.19 14.32 6.54
CA GLY A 234 14.25 14.17 5.53
C GLY A 234 14.96 12.82 5.59
N ILE A 235 14.33 11.78 6.15
CA ILE A 235 14.89 10.44 6.24
C ILE A 235 14.91 9.80 4.85
N THR A 236 16.10 9.43 4.38
CA THR A 236 16.33 8.84 3.05
C THR A 236 16.43 7.31 3.06
N ALA A 237 16.55 6.70 4.24
CA ALA A 237 16.54 5.26 4.44
C ALA A 237 15.71 4.93 5.69
N ALA A 238 14.72 4.05 5.54
CA ALA A 238 13.85 3.68 6.64
C ALA A 238 14.64 2.95 7.75
N PRO A 239 14.33 3.21 9.04
CA PRO A 239 14.91 2.47 10.15
C PRO A 239 14.56 0.99 10.05
N TRP A 240 15.46 0.13 10.54
CA TRP A 240 15.39 -1.32 10.32
C TRP A 240 14.05 -1.93 10.78
N GLN A 241 13.41 -1.38 11.81
CA GLN A 241 12.11 -1.83 12.30
C GLN A 241 11.01 -1.68 11.25
N ILE A 242 10.98 -0.54 10.56
CA ILE A 242 10.02 -0.28 9.48
C ILE A 242 10.33 -1.18 8.30
N THR A 243 11.61 -1.30 7.94
CA THR A 243 12.06 -2.19 6.86
C THR A 243 11.66 -3.65 7.11
N THR A 244 11.89 -4.18 8.32
CA THR A 244 11.48 -5.53 8.69
C THR A 244 9.96 -5.69 8.62
N ALA A 245 9.21 -4.75 9.20
CA ALA A 245 7.74 -4.81 9.19
C ALA A 245 7.19 -4.84 7.75
N VAL A 246 7.66 -3.93 6.90
CA VAL A 246 7.24 -3.83 5.48
C VAL A 246 7.67 -5.09 4.71
N ALA A 247 8.87 -5.61 4.94
CA ALA A 247 9.37 -6.81 4.28
C ALA A 247 8.59 -8.08 4.64
N CYS A 248 7.98 -8.16 5.82
CA CYS A 248 7.16 -9.30 6.22
C CYS A 248 5.74 -9.27 5.61
N LEU A 249 5.26 -8.11 5.12
CA LEU A 249 3.88 -7.96 4.63
C LEU A 249 3.50 -8.95 3.53
N PRO A 250 4.31 -9.19 2.47
CA PRO A 250 3.94 -10.12 1.41
C PRO A 250 3.67 -11.54 1.92
N VAL A 251 4.50 -12.02 2.84
CA VAL A 251 4.39 -13.37 3.41
C VAL A 251 3.12 -13.49 4.25
N ILE A 252 2.85 -12.47 5.08
CA ILE A 252 1.65 -12.41 5.90
C ILE A 252 0.40 -12.38 5.01
N VAL A 253 0.38 -11.50 4.01
CA VAL A 253 -0.76 -11.34 3.08
C VAL A 253 -1.05 -12.65 2.34
N LEU A 254 -0.02 -13.35 1.87
CA LEU A 254 -0.17 -14.64 1.22
C LEU A 254 -0.86 -15.67 2.14
N GLY A 255 -0.41 -15.79 3.39
CA GLY A 255 -1.00 -16.70 4.37
C GLY A 255 -2.45 -16.33 4.72
N LEU A 256 -2.74 -15.04 4.88
CA LEU A 256 -4.09 -14.53 5.14
C LEU A 256 -5.04 -14.77 3.95
N ALA A 257 -4.56 -14.61 2.72
CA ALA A 257 -5.32 -14.88 1.49
C ALA A 257 -5.65 -16.36 1.35
N ALA A 258 -4.65 -17.23 1.53
CA ALA A 258 -4.83 -18.68 1.48
C ALA A 258 -5.80 -19.17 2.57
N THR A 259 -5.68 -18.64 3.79
CA THR A 259 -6.58 -18.98 4.91
C THR A 259 -8.02 -18.58 4.58
N LEU A 260 -8.25 -17.37 4.09
CA LEU A 260 -9.60 -16.92 3.74
C LEU A 260 -10.18 -17.75 2.58
N ALA A 261 -9.39 -18.05 1.54
CA ALA A 261 -9.81 -18.88 0.43
C ALA A 261 -10.20 -20.29 0.90
N HIS A 262 -9.39 -20.90 1.78
CA HIS A 262 -9.67 -22.20 2.37
C HIS A 262 -10.96 -22.21 3.22
N LEU A 263 -11.17 -21.16 4.04
CA LEU A 263 -12.39 -21.02 4.83
C LEU A 263 -13.64 -20.87 3.95
N LEU A 264 -13.52 -20.24 2.79
CA LEU A 264 -14.63 -20.13 1.84
C LEU A 264 -14.94 -21.47 1.16
N ALA A 265 -13.91 -22.23 0.78
CA ALA A 265 -14.07 -23.52 0.10
C ALA A 265 -14.64 -24.63 1.01
N ASN A 266 -14.10 -24.81 2.23
CA ASN A 266 -14.52 -25.90 3.12
C ASN A 266 -16.00 -25.83 3.53
N ASP A 267 -16.53 -24.62 3.65
CA ASP A 267 -17.92 -24.42 4.04
C ASP A 267 -18.89 -24.56 2.84
N GLU A 268 -18.41 -24.34 1.60
CA GLU A 268 -19.17 -24.67 0.37
C GLU A 268 -19.31 -26.20 0.22
N GLU A 269 -18.24 -26.96 0.48
CA GLU A 269 -18.28 -28.42 0.49
C GLU A 269 -19.23 -28.96 1.57
N ALA A 270 -19.20 -28.37 2.77
CA ALA A 270 -20.10 -28.76 3.86
C ALA A 270 -21.57 -28.40 3.59
N ALA A 271 -21.84 -27.35 2.81
CA ALA A 271 -23.18 -26.96 2.40
C ALA A 271 -23.73 -27.80 1.23
N GLY A 272 -22.86 -28.26 0.32
CA GLY A 272 -23.24 -29.13 -0.81
C GLY A 272 -23.46 -30.60 -0.44
N GLN A 273 -23.03 -31.02 0.76
CA GLN A 273 -23.22 -32.38 1.28
C GLN A 273 -24.47 -32.54 2.17
N ARG A 274 -25.27 -31.49 2.36
CA ARG A 274 -26.53 -31.51 3.14
C ARG A 274 -27.75 -31.39 2.23
#